data_AF-A0A5M4EMQ1-F1
#
_entry.id   AF-A0A5M4EMQ1-F1
#
_cell.length_a   1.000
_cell.length_b   1.000
_cell.length_c   1.000
_cell.angle_alpha   90.00
_cell.angle_beta   90.00
_cell.angle_gamma   90.00
#
_symmetry.space_group_name_H-M   'P 1'
#
loop_
_entity.id
_entity.type
_entity.pdbx_description
1 polymer ?
#
loop_
_entity_poly.entity_id
_entity_poly.type
_entity_poly.pdbx_seq_one_letter_code
_entity_poly.pdbx_strand_id
1 'polypeptide(L)'
;MIHYNKLFNRKSTILMIFLFFIFGCSNNIEIYENGKTVESINWDKTYLISLEIPRNSVCWIETETEELDYFSGAILNDGNTTHITKGEFISSLDYLNFDITLKKDFALNTPDNASITININCNNDELMFKKTYDIN
;
A
#
# COMPACT_ATOMS: atom_id res chain seq x y z
N MET A 1 43.54 -6.41 -41.06
CA MET A 1 43.30 -7.30 -39.90
C MET A 1 43.11 -6.41 -38.69
N ILE A 2 41.87 -6.02 -38.39
CA ILE A 2 41.56 -5.08 -37.29
C ILE A 2 41.29 -5.92 -36.05
N HIS A 3 42.24 -5.92 -35.11
CA HIS A 3 42.09 -6.52 -33.79
C HIS A 3 41.10 -5.68 -32.98
N TYR A 4 39.87 -6.17 -32.81
CA TYR A 4 38.94 -5.60 -31.83
C TYR A 4 39.41 -5.94 -30.43
N ASN A 5 39.78 -4.90 -29.67
CA ASN A 5 40.13 -4.95 -28.27
C ASN A 5 38.95 -5.50 -27.45
N LYS A 6 39.11 -6.74 -26.97
CA LYS A 6 38.18 -7.38 -26.04
C LYS A 6 38.52 -6.95 -24.62
N LEU A 7 38.29 -5.67 -24.32
CA LEU A 7 38.29 -5.12 -22.95
C LEU A 7 36.90 -4.55 -22.68
N PHE A 8 35.88 -5.42 -22.83
CA PHE A 8 34.57 -5.13 -22.28
C PHE A 8 34.70 -5.22 -20.76
N ASN A 9 34.57 -4.05 -20.15
CA ASN A 9 35.01 -3.71 -18.80
C ASN A 9 34.22 -4.51 -17.76
N ARG A 10 34.83 -5.55 -17.17
CA ARG A 10 34.24 -6.45 -16.16
C ARG A 10 33.64 -5.71 -14.95
N LYS A 11 34.12 -4.49 -14.65
CA LYS A 11 33.58 -3.62 -13.59
C LYS A 11 32.22 -3.02 -13.97
N SER A 12 31.97 -2.75 -15.26
CA SER A 12 30.71 -2.19 -15.74
C SER A 12 29.57 -3.20 -15.69
N THR A 13 29.85 -4.50 -15.85
CA THR A 13 28.84 -5.56 -15.79
C THR A 13 28.35 -5.81 -14.36
N ILE A 14 29.23 -5.71 -13.36
CA ILE A 14 28.86 -5.88 -11.94
C ILE A 14 27.98 -4.71 -11.46
N LEU A 15 28.28 -3.48 -11.90
CA LEU A 15 27.46 -2.30 -11.57
C LEU A 15 26.05 -2.41 -12.17
N MET A 16 25.92 -2.98 -13.38
CA MET A 16 24.63 -3.16 -14.04
C MET A 16 23.77 -4.26 -13.40
N ILE A 17 24.39 -5.33 -12.89
CA ILE A 17 23.70 -6.37 -12.11
C ILE A 17 23.26 -5.82 -10.75
N PHE A 18 24.07 -4.98 -10.10
CA PHE A 18 23.71 -4.33 -8.84
C PHE A 18 22.54 -3.35 -9.02
N LEU A 19 22.47 -2.62 -10.14
CA LEU A 19 21.35 -1.74 -10.49
C LEU A 19 20.05 -2.49 -10.82
N PHE A 20 20.13 -3.73 -11.33
CA PHE A 20 18.96 -4.56 -11.59
C PHE A 20 18.29 -5.09 -10.31
N PHE A 21 19.02 -5.21 -9.20
CA PHE A 21 18.47 -5.64 -7.91
C PHE A 21 17.76 -4.53 -7.12
N ILE A 22 17.85 -3.27 -7.54
CA ILE A 22 17.26 -2.13 -6.80
C ILE A 22 15.83 -1.81 -7.26
N PHE A 23 15.40 -2.34 -8.41
CA PHE A 23 13.97 -2.42 -8.73
C PHE A 23 13.40 -3.68 -8.09
N GLY A 24 13.46 -3.75 -6.76
CA GLY A 24 12.51 -4.57 -6.03
C GLY A 24 11.14 -4.04 -6.40
N CYS A 25 10.41 -4.77 -7.26
CA CYS A 25 8.99 -4.56 -7.41
C CYS A 25 8.40 -4.76 -6.02
N SER A 26 8.22 -3.67 -5.29
CA SER A 26 7.31 -3.62 -4.16
C SER A 26 6.00 -4.17 -4.69
N ASN A 27 5.55 -5.31 -4.15
CA ASN A 27 4.25 -5.86 -4.48
C ASN A 27 3.24 -4.77 -4.12
N ASN A 28 2.60 -4.21 -5.15
CA ASN A 28 1.68 -3.10 -4.99
C ASN A 28 0.56 -3.51 -4.02
N ILE A 29 0.09 -2.62 -3.13
CA ILE A 29 -1.21 -2.82 -2.52
C ILE A 29 -2.24 -2.82 -3.63
N GLU A 30 -2.88 -3.96 -3.71
CA GLU A 30 -4.07 -4.18 -4.50
C GLU A 30 -5.25 -4.12 -3.53
N ILE A 31 -6.11 -3.13 -3.74
CA ILE A 31 -7.43 -3.10 -3.11
C ILE A 31 -8.34 -3.89 -4.01
N TYR A 32 -9.08 -4.81 -3.41
CA TYR A 32 -9.98 -5.70 -4.11
C TYR A 32 -11.42 -5.38 -3.78
N GLU A 33 -12.24 -5.38 -4.82
CA GLU A 33 -13.68 -5.44 -4.72
C GLU A 33 -14.18 -6.67 -5.48
N ASN A 34 -14.86 -7.59 -4.79
CA ASN A 34 -15.37 -8.82 -5.40
C ASN A 34 -14.29 -9.61 -6.18
N GLY A 35 -13.04 -9.62 -5.67
CA GLY A 35 -11.91 -10.32 -6.27
C GLY A 35 -11.26 -9.61 -7.46
N LYS A 36 -11.62 -8.36 -7.77
CA LYS A 36 -10.98 -7.54 -8.81
C LYS A 36 -10.28 -6.34 -8.19
N THR A 37 -9.14 -5.97 -8.75
CA THR A 37 -8.43 -4.76 -8.34
C THR A 37 -9.23 -3.50 -8.71
N VAL A 38 -9.21 -2.52 -7.82
CA VAL A 38 -9.84 -1.21 -8.04
C VAL A 38 -8.82 -0.09 -7.92
N GLU A 39 -9.01 0.95 -8.72
CA GLU A 39 -8.15 2.15 -8.73
C GLU A 39 -8.72 3.29 -7.88
N SER A 40 -10.01 3.22 -7.53
CA SER A 40 -10.71 4.18 -6.67
C SER A 40 -11.56 3.45 -5.63
N ILE A 41 -11.91 4.19 -4.59
CA ILE A 41 -12.79 3.73 -3.52
C ILE A 41 -14.01 4.63 -3.44
N ASN A 42 -15.12 4.09 -2.99
CA ASN A 42 -16.37 4.81 -2.87
C ASN A 42 -16.81 4.88 -1.41
N TRP A 43 -17.60 5.91 -1.11
CA TRP A 43 -18.29 6.02 0.16
C TRP A 43 -19.20 4.82 0.43
N ASP A 44 -19.28 4.47 1.72
CA ASP A 44 -20.16 3.47 2.31
C ASP A 44 -19.99 2.06 1.74
N LYS A 45 -18.84 1.81 1.09
CA LYS A 45 -18.47 0.54 0.50
C LYS A 45 -17.25 -0.06 1.20
N THR A 46 -17.28 -1.37 1.36
CA THR A 46 -16.20 -2.13 1.99
C THR A 46 -15.31 -2.76 0.92
N TYR A 47 -14.01 -2.62 1.10
CA TYR A 47 -13.00 -3.20 0.22
C TYR A 47 -12.04 -4.06 1.01
N LEU A 48 -11.61 -5.17 0.42
CA LEU A 48 -10.59 -6.03 0.99
C LEU A 48 -9.22 -5.56 0.52
N ILE A 49 -8.31 -5.34 1.45
CA ILE A 49 -6.91 -5.08 1.17
C ILE A 49 -6.12 -6.35 1.47
N SER A 50 -5.28 -6.76 0.52
CA SER A 50 -4.35 -7.87 0.67
C SER A 50 -2.96 -7.43 0.25
N LEU A 51 -2.01 -7.44 1.18
CA LEU A 51 -0.62 -7.10 0.94
C LEU A 51 0.28 -8.27 1.33
N GLU A 52 1.17 -8.69 0.44
CA GLU A 52 2.21 -9.67 0.77
C GLU A 52 3.22 -9.05 1.74
N ILE A 53 3.45 -9.72 2.86
CA ILE A 53 4.32 -9.25 3.94
C ILE A 53 5.14 -10.42 4.52
N PRO A 54 6.25 -10.15 5.22
CA PRO A 54 6.95 -11.19 5.95
C PRO A 54 6.04 -11.89 6.98
N ARG A 55 6.22 -13.19 7.20
CA ARG A 55 5.49 -13.92 8.26
C ARG A 55 5.78 -13.33 9.63
N ASN A 56 4.77 -13.37 10.51
CA ASN A 56 4.85 -12.90 11.88
C ASN A 56 5.21 -11.42 11.96
N SER A 57 4.63 -10.61 11.08
CA SER A 57 4.83 -9.16 11.08
C SER A 57 3.83 -8.45 11.97
N VAL A 58 4.30 -7.35 12.57
CA VAL A 58 3.46 -6.35 13.23
C VAL A 58 3.44 -5.12 12.33
N CYS A 59 2.25 -4.75 11.88
CA CYS A 59 2.03 -3.68 10.91
C CYS A 59 1.16 -2.57 11.49
N TRP A 60 1.59 -1.33 11.32
CA TRP A 60 0.83 -0.13 11.61
C TRP A 60 0.18 0.36 10.34
N ILE A 61 -1.14 0.47 10.34
CA ILE A 61 -1.92 0.98 9.23
C ILE A 61 -2.46 2.35 9.61
N GLU A 62 -2.27 3.33 8.75
CA GLU A 62 -2.74 4.70 8.92
C GLU A 62 -3.42 5.17 7.64
N THR A 63 -4.55 5.88 7.80
CA THR A 63 -5.25 6.51 6.68
C THR A 63 -5.24 8.03 6.83
N GLU A 64 -4.85 8.72 5.77
CA GLU A 64 -4.79 10.18 5.69
C GLU A 64 -5.66 10.64 4.52
N THR A 65 -6.45 11.69 4.70
CA THR A 65 -7.24 12.28 3.61
C THR A 65 -6.62 13.55 3.08
N GLU A 66 -6.72 13.74 1.77
CA GLU A 66 -6.35 14.98 1.10
C GLU A 66 -7.60 15.61 0.47
N GLU A 67 -7.62 16.94 0.39
CA GLU A 67 -8.73 17.70 -0.21
C GLU A 67 -10.11 17.43 0.45
N LEU A 68 -10.13 17.12 1.76
CA LEU A 68 -11.33 16.99 2.58
C LEU A 68 -11.29 17.99 3.75
N ASP A 69 -12.34 18.80 3.88
CA ASP A 69 -12.48 19.79 4.96
C ASP A 69 -12.45 19.12 6.35
N TYR A 70 -13.13 17.98 6.46
CA TYR A 70 -13.18 17.18 7.68
C TYR A 70 -13.47 15.71 7.34
N PHE A 71 -12.69 14.82 7.93
CA PHE A 71 -12.95 13.39 7.96
C PHE A 71 -12.50 12.79 9.29
N SER A 72 -13.37 12.04 9.95
CA SER A 72 -13.07 11.47 11.28
C SER A 72 -12.32 10.14 11.24
N GLY A 73 -12.23 9.49 10.08
CA GLY A 73 -11.39 8.30 9.89
C GLY A 73 -12.00 7.19 9.05
N ALA A 74 -11.14 6.40 8.40
CA ALA A 74 -11.55 5.16 7.77
C ALA A 74 -11.74 4.08 8.83
N ILE A 75 -12.73 3.20 8.64
CA ILE A 75 -12.89 2.00 9.46
C ILE A 75 -11.97 0.92 8.87
N LEU A 76 -11.10 0.35 9.70
CA LEU A 76 -10.16 -0.72 9.36
C LEU A 76 -10.50 -1.96 10.19
N ASN A 77 -10.62 -3.14 9.60
CA ASN A 77 -11.05 -4.35 10.30
C ASN A 77 -10.33 -5.61 9.78
N ASP A 78 -9.72 -6.41 10.65
CA ASP A 78 -9.07 -7.69 10.30
C ASP A 78 -9.94 -8.93 10.59
N GLY A 79 -11.21 -8.71 10.92
CA GLY A 79 -12.15 -9.74 11.35
C GLY A 79 -12.17 -9.98 12.86
N ASN A 80 -11.16 -9.52 13.60
CA ASN A 80 -11.07 -9.64 15.06
C ASN A 80 -11.18 -8.29 15.76
N THR A 81 -10.49 -7.27 15.23
CA THR A 81 -10.39 -5.94 15.81
C THR A 81 -10.79 -4.89 14.78
N THR A 82 -11.52 -3.87 15.23
CA THR A 82 -11.87 -2.70 14.42
C THR A 82 -11.16 -1.47 14.93
N HIS A 83 -10.56 -0.73 14.00
CA HIS A 83 -9.84 0.51 14.24
C HIS A 83 -10.44 1.65 13.41
N ILE A 84 -10.22 2.89 13.84
CA ILE A 84 -10.59 4.11 13.11
C ILE A 84 -9.34 4.93 12.87
N THR A 85 -9.08 5.30 11.62
CA THR A 85 -7.91 6.09 11.16
C THR A 85 -6.57 5.37 11.26
N LYS A 86 -6.27 4.76 12.41
CA LYS A 86 -5.01 4.07 12.68
C LYS A 86 -5.22 2.80 13.48
N GLY A 87 -4.51 1.73 13.14
CA GLY A 87 -4.54 0.47 13.88
C GLY A 87 -3.22 -0.30 13.84
N GLU A 88 -3.01 -1.14 14.85
CA GLU A 88 -1.96 -2.17 14.87
C GLU A 88 -2.57 -3.49 14.41
N PHE A 89 -1.93 -4.13 13.46
CA PHE A 89 -2.36 -5.38 12.85
C PHE A 89 -1.24 -6.39 12.92
N ILE A 90 -1.56 -7.62 13.32
CA ILE A 90 -0.58 -8.69 13.45
C ILE A 90 -0.93 -9.78 12.45
N SER A 91 0.01 -10.11 11.56
CA SER A 91 -0.15 -11.24 10.65
C SER A 91 0.86 -12.33 10.96
N SER A 92 0.36 -13.53 11.21
CA SER A 92 1.18 -14.75 11.30
C SER A 92 1.43 -15.42 9.94
N LEU A 93 0.82 -14.90 8.87
CA LEU A 93 0.85 -15.46 7.52
C LEU A 93 1.69 -14.58 6.59
N ASP A 94 1.84 -15.03 5.34
CA ASP A 94 2.57 -14.32 4.27
C ASP A 94 1.80 -13.10 3.71
N TYR A 95 0.58 -12.86 4.20
CA TYR A 95 -0.29 -11.78 3.75
C TYR A 95 -0.93 -11.05 4.93
N LEU A 96 -1.03 -9.73 4.82
CA LEU A 96 -1.85 -8.89 5.66
C LEU A 96 -3.18 -8.66 4.94
N ASN A 97 -4.26 -9.14 5.54
CA ASN A 97 -5.61 -8.95 5.04
C ASN A 97 -6.41 -8.09 6.01
N PHE A 98 -7.04 -7.04 5.52
CA PHE A 98 -7.97 -6.23 6.30
C PHE A 98 -8.97 -5.55 5.38
N ASP A 99 -10.15 -5.30 5.90
CA ASP A 99 -11.19 -4.54 5.25
C ASP A 99 -11.02 -3.05 5.56
N ILE A 100 -11.23 -2.21 4.55
CA ILE A 100 -11.37 -0.76 4.70
C ILE A 100 -12.78 -0.33 4.31
N THR A 101 -13.38 0.59 5.07
CA THR A 101 -14.64 1.24 4.73
C THR A 101 -14.58 2.72 5.04
N LEU A 102 -14.87 3.57 4.06
CA LEU A 102 -15.09 5.00 4.25
C LEU A 102 -16.57 5.26 4.50
N LYS A 103 -16.93 5.85 5.63
CA LYS A 103 -18.31 6.24 5.92
C LYS A 103 -18.56 7.68 5.53
N LYS A 104 -19.58 7.93 4.70
CA LYS A 104 -19.89 9.31 4.28
C LYS A 104 -20.27 10.19 5.46
N ASP A 105 -20.94 9.61 6.45
CA ASP A 105 -21.35 10.29 7.68
C ASP A 105 -20.16 10.77 8.54
N PHE A 106 -18.95 10.29 8.24
CA PHE A 106 -17.72 10.69 8.93
C PHE A 106 -17.02 11.86 8.25
N ALA A 107 -17.53 12.36 7.12
CA ALA A 107 -16.97 13.45 6.35
C ALA A 107 -17.94 14.64 6.24
N LEU A 108 -17.41 15.85 6.09
CA LEU A 108 -18.16 17.04 5.71
C LEU A 108 -17.61 17.58 4.39
N ASN A 109 -18.50 18.12 3.54
CA ASN A 109 -18.15 18.77 2.26
C ASN A 109 -17.13 17.96 1.45
N THR A 110 -17.58 16.87 0.81
CA THR A 110 -16.71 15.99 0.02
C THR A 110 -16.61 16.52 -1.42
N PRO A 111 -15.50 17.19 -1.82
CA PRO A 111 -15.34 17.60 -3.21
C PRO A 111 -15.00 16.39 -4.09
N ASP A 112 -15.21 16.54 -5.40
CA ASP A 112 -14.99 15.47 -6.38
C ASP A 112 -13.50 15.06 -6.53
N ASN A 113 -12.57 15.84 -5.98
CA ASN A 113 -11.13 15.57 -5.99
C ASN A 113 -10.61 15.04 -4.63
N ALA A 114 -11.50 14.65 -3.72
CA ALA A 114 -11.11 14.05 -2.45
C ALA A 114 -10.37 12.73 -2.67
N SER A 115 -9.32 12.49 -1.88
CA SER A 115 -8.57 11.23 -1.94
C SER A 115 -8.22 10.73 -0.54
N ILE A 116 -7.92 9.43 -0.44
CA ILE A 116 -7.35 8.84 0.77
C ILE A 116 -6.03 8.16 0.46
N THR A 117 -5.07 8.39 1.33
CA THR A 117 -3.80 7.70 1.37
C THR A 117 -3.85 6.61 2.44
N ILE A 118 -3.48 5.39 2.07
CA ILE A 118 -3.28 4.27 2.99
C ILE A 118 -1.77 4.06 3.14
N ASN A 119 -1.29 4.24 4.36
CA ASN A 119 0.09 3.99 4.76
C ASN A 119 0.13 2.70 5.58
N ILE A 120 1.03 1.78 5.23
CA ILE A 120 1.29 0.54 5.97
C ILE A 120 2.77 0.46 6.29
N ASN A 121 3.10 0.24 7.56
CA ASN A 121 4.46 0.11 8.03
C ASN A 121 4.59 -1.15 8.89
N CYS A 122 5.34 -2.13 8.41
CA CYS A 122 5.56 -3.39 9.10
C CYS A 122 6.98 -3.48 9.67
N ASN A 123 7.08 -4.06 10.87
CA ASN A 123 8.33 -4.40 11.56
C ASN A 123 9.31 -3.22 11.74
N ASN A 124 8.80 -2.03 12.05
CA ASN A 124 9.59 -0.80 12.22
C ASN A 124 10.38 -0.44 10.95
N ASP A 125 9.66 -0.10 9.88
CA ASP A 125 10.18 0.36 8.59
C ASP A 125 10.89 -0.70 7.73
N GLU A 126 10.88 -1.98 8.11
CA GLU A 126 11.40 -3.07 7.27
C GLU A 126 10.62 -3.17 5.96
N LEU A 127 9.30 -2.96 6.03
CA LEU A 127 8.43 -2.86 4.88
C LEU A 127 7.51 -1.66 5.04
N MET A 128 7.66 -0.70 4.14
CA MET A 128 6.78 0.45 4.04
C MET A 128 6.02 0.41 2.73
N PHE A 129 4.73 0.66 2.82
CA PHE A 129 3.86 0.82 1.69
C PHE A 129 3.02 2.08 1.84
N LYS A 130 2.84 2.82 0.74
CA LYS A 130 1.97 3.99 0.66
C LYS A 130 1.27 4.00 -0.69
N LYS A 131 -0.05 4.17 -0.69
CA LYS A 131 -0.82 4.41 -1.93
C LYS A 131 -2.04 5.28 -1.67
N THR A 132 -2.30 6.13 -2.63
CA THR A 132 -3.42 7.08 -2.64
C THR A 132 -4.49 6.59 -3.61
N TYR A 133 -5.74 6.73 -3.21
CA TYR A 133 -6.93 6.34 -3.96
C TYR A 133 -7.89 7.51 -4.02
N ASP A 134 -8.39 7.80 -5.22
CA ASP A 134 -9.46 8.77 -5.39
C ASP A 134 -10.74 8.26 -4.73
N ILE A 135 -11.49 9.18 -4.10
CA ILE A 135 -12.78 8.89 -3.48
C ILE A 135 -13.90 9.34 -4.44
N ASN A 136 -14.63 8.38 -5.01
CA ASN A 136 -15.74 8.62 -5.95
C ASN A 136 -17.13 8.45 -5.32
#